data_AF-A0A3M1M3X8-F1
#
_entry.id   AF-A0A3M1M3X8-F1
#
_cell.length_a   1.000
_cell.length_b   1.000
_cell.length_c   1.000
_cell.angle_alpha   90.00
_cell.angle_beta   90.00
_cell.angle_gamma   90.00
#
_symmetry.space_group_name_H-M   'P 1'
#
loop_
_entity.id
_entity.type
_entity.pdbx_description
1 polymer ?
#
loop_
_entity_poly.entity_id
_entity_poly.type
_entity_poly.pdbx_seq_one_letter_code
_entity_poly.pdbx_strand_id
1 'polypeptide(L)' 'MVEQLNRKDIEYIHELNRGGNRRRIPSPHAEKLLELGIAKLEMGHLNLSCTGRRIARSLTR' A
#
# COMPACT_ATOMS: atom_id res chain seq x y z
N MET A 1 -7.20 4.77 -11.76
CA MET A 1 -6.13 4.21 -10.90
C MET A 1 -6.67 3.68 -9.57
N VAL A 2 -7.52 4.42 -8.85
CA VAL A 2 -8.18 3.94 -7.61
C VAL A 2 -9.30 2.93 -7.88
N GLU A 3 -9.95 2.96 -9.05
CA GLU A 3 -11.01 2.01 -9.44
C GLU A 3 -10.58 0.53 -9.48
N GLN A 4 -9.27 0.25 -9.48
CA GLN A 4 -8.76 -1.12 -9.45
C GLN A 4 -8.55 -1.63 -8.02
N LEU A 5 -8.64 -0.78 -7.00
CA LEU A 5 -8.43 -1.16 -5.60
C LEU A 5 -9.75 -1.67 -5.01
N ASN A 6 -9.73 -2.89 -4.51
CA ASN A 6 -10.82 -3.41 -3.71
C ASN A 6 -10.69 -2.96 -2.24
N ARG A 7 -11.72 -3.22 -1.44
CA ARG A 7 -11.74 -2.85 -0.01
C ARG A 7 -10.56 -3.42 0.78
N LYS A 8 -10.09 -4.64 0.47
CA LYS A 8 -8.93 -5.25 1.14
C LYS A 8 -7.61 -4.57 0.76
N ASP A 9 -7.46 -4.13 -0.48
CA ASP A 9 -6.31 -3.35 -0.92
C ASP A 9 -6.23 -2.01 -0.16
N ILE A 10 -7.39 -1.37 0.03
CA ILE A 10 -7.55 -0.12 0.80
C ILE A 10 -7.19 -0.34 2.28
N GLU A 11 -7.71 -1.39 2.91
CA GLU A 11 -7.37 -1.75 4.29
C GLU A 11 -5.87 -2.01 4.44
N TYR A 12 -5.25 -2.70 3.48
CA TYR A 12 -3.80 -2.95 3.48
C TYR A 12 -2.98 -1.66 3.34
N ILE A 13 -3.42 -0.71 2.50
CA ILE A 13 -2.80 0.63 2.40
C ILE A 13 -2.90 1.37 3.74
N HIS A 14 -4.04 1.32 4.43
CA HIS A 14 -4.20 1.93 5.75
C HIS A 14 -3.27 1.34 6.79
N GLU A 15 -3.11 0.02 6.80
CA GLU A 15 -2.21 -0.68 7.72
C GLU A 15 -0.75 -0.31 7.48
N LEU A 16 -0.33 -0.20 6.21
CA LEU A 16 1.01 0.30 5.87
C LEU A 16 1.19 1.75 6.34
N ASN A 17 0.19 2.61 6.13
CA ASN A 17 0.26 4.03 6.50
C ASN A 17 0.29 4.28 8.02
N ARG A 18 -0.32 3.39 8.83
CA ARG A 18 -0.42 3.53 10.29
C ARG A 18 0.86 3.15 11.05
N GLY A 19 1.91 2.68 10.38
CA GLY A 19 3.22 2.44 11.01
C GLY A 19 3.88 1.11 10.68
N GLY A 20 3.43 0.38 9.66
CA GLY A 20 4.00 -0.92 9.34
C GLY A 20 5.01 -0.86 8.20
N ASN A 21 6.30 -0.72 8.51
CA ASN A 21 7.36 -1.30 7.66
C ASN A 21 7.17 -2.83 7.69
N ARG A 22 6.18 -3.34 6.96
CA ARG A 22 5.94 -4.78 6.91
C ARG A 22 7.11 -5.38 6.15
N ARG A 23 7.83 -6.32 6.80
CA ARG A 23 8.70 -7.25 6.08
C ARG A 23 7.93 -7.76 4.87
N ARG A 24 8.60 -8.00 3.74
CA ARG A 24 8.02 -8.55 2.52
C ARG A 24 7.30 -9.87 2.82
N ILE A 25 6.06 -9.79 3.27
CA ILE A 25 5.16 -10.93 3.40
C ILE A 25 4.55 -11.08 2.01
N PRO A 26 4.75 -12.22 1.32
CA PRO A 26 4.09 -12.46 0.05
C PRO A 26 2.59 -12.39 0.27
N SER A 27 1.98 -11.34 -0.26
CA SER A 27 0.55 -11.09 -0.20
C SER A 27 0.14 -10.61 -1.59
N PRO A 28 -0.94 -11.17 -2.17
CA PRO A 28 -1.46 -10.70 -3.45
C PRO A 28 -1.75 -9.18 -3.44
N HIS A 29 -2.12 -8.65 -2.27
CA HIS A 29 -2.32 -7.21 -2.07
C HIS A 29 -1.00 -6.42 -2.15
N ALA A 30 0.09 -6.93 -1.55
CA ALA A 30 1.40 -6.29 -1.62
C ALA A 30 1.93 -6.22 -3.07
N GLU A 31 1.82 -7.32 -3.82
CA GLU A 31 2.27 -7.41 -5.21
C GLU A 31 1.48 -6.45 -6.10
N LYS A 32 0.15 -6.44 -5.95
CA LYS A 32 -0.72 -5.51 -6.66
C LYS A 32 -0.39 -4.05 -6.36
N LEU A 33 -0.12 -3.69 -5.10
CA LEU A 33 0.25 -2.32 -4.75
C LEU A 33 1.63 -1.92 -5.30
N LEU A 34 2.57 -2.87 -5.42
CA LEU A 34 3.85 -2.66 -6.10
C LEU A 34 3.65 -2.43 -7.61
N GLU A 35 2.84 -3.26 -8.26
CA GLU A 35 2.51 -3.16 -9.69
C GLU A 35 1.83 -1.82 -10.02
N LEU A 36 0.89 -1.40 -9.17
CA LEU A 36 0.20 -0.12 -9.31
C LEU A 36 1.08 1.09 -8.90
N GLY A 37 2.31 0.88 -8.44
CA GLY A 37 3.19 1.95 -7.97
C GLY A 37 2.67 2.68 -6.72
N ILE A 38 1.75 2.07 -5.98
CA ILE A 38 1.16 2.58 -4.74
C ILE A 38 2.09 2.29 -3.55
N ALA A 39 2.78 1.15 -3.59
CA ALA A 39 3.82 0.78 -2.64
C ALA A 39 5.17 0.60 -3.36
N LYS A 40 6.25 0.53 -2.59
CA LYS A 40 7.62 0.31 -3.04
C LYS A 40 8.32 -0.61 -2.06
N LEU A 41 9.26 -1.41 -2.58
CA LEU A 41 10.11 -2.25 -1.75
C LEU A 41 11.43 -1.52 -1.48
N GLU A 42 11.73 -1.25 -0.22
CA GLU A 42 12.97 -0.59 0.20
C GLU A 42 13.62 -1.42 1.30
N MET A 43 14.85 -1.89 1.08
CA MET A 43 15.59 -2.72 2.03
C MET A 43 14.83 -3.95 2.55
N GLY A 44 13.98 -4.57 1.72
CA GLY A 44 13.16 -5.73 2.11
C GLY A 44 11.88 -5.39 2.90
N HIS A 45 11.60 -4.11 3.08
CA HIS A 45 10.37 -3.59 3.67
C HIS A 45 9.45 -3.02 2.60
N LEU A 46 8.16 -3.21 2.78
CA LEU A 46 7.14 -2.62 1.93
C LEU A 46 6.73 -1.25 2.48
N ASN A 47 7.00 -0.20 1.72
CA ASN A 47 6.71 1.19 2.06
C ASN A 47 5.67 1.77 1.10
N LEU A 48 4.88 2.75 1.55
CA LEU A 48 3.98 3.46 0.64
C LEU A 48 4.75 4.45 -0.23
N SER A 49 4.42 4.47 -1.52
CA SER A 49 4.91 5.49 -2.45
C SER A 49 4.26 6.85 -2.15
N CYS A 50 4.71 7.92 -2.80
CA CYS A 50 4.05 9.22 -2.72
C CYS A 50 2.57 9.15 -3.13
N THR A 51 2.25 8.33 -4.14
CA THR A 51 0.88 8.06 -4.59
C THR A 51 0.10 7.31 -3.52
N GLY A 52 0.68 6.25 -2.93
CA GLY A 52 0.01 5.50 -1.88
C GLY A 52 -0.23 6.28 -0.60
N ARG A 53 0.70 7.17 -0.22
CA ARG A 53 0.49 8.09 0.90
C ARG A 53 -0.65 9.08 0.64
N ARG A 54 -0.81 9.57 -0.60
CA ARG A 54 -1.96 10.41 -0.99
C ARG A 54 -3.27 9.65 -0.88
N ILE A 55 -3.31 8.42 -1.41
CA ILE A 55 -4.49 7.55 -1.33
C ILE A 55 -4.84 7.27 0.14
N ALA A 56 -3.87 6.83 0.95
CA ALA A 56 -4.09 6.55 2.37
C ALA A 56 -4.67 7.75 3.14
N ARG A 57 -4.18 8.96 2.86
CA ARG A 57 -4.69 10.20 3.48
C ARG A 57 -6.10 10.55 3.02
N SER A 58 -6.41 10.35 1.75
CA SER A 58 -7.76 10.57 1.20
C SER A 58 -8.80 9.60 1.77
N LEU A 59 -8.37 8.41 2.22
CA LEU A 59 -9.24 7.40 2.80
C LEU A 59 -9.47 7.57 4.31
N THR A 60 -8.59 8.30 5.01
CA THR A 60 -8.75 8.62 6.46
C THR A 60 -9.54 9.90 6.73
N ARG A 61 -10.01 10.58 5.69
CA ARG A 61 -10.76 11.85 5.76
C ARG A 61 -12.25 11.57 5.62
#